data_AF-A0A842WEB2-F1
#
_entry.id   AF-A0A842WEB2-F1
#
_cell.length_a   1.000
_cell.length_b   1.000
_cell.length_c   1.000
_cell.angle_alpha   90.00
_cell.angle_beta   90.00
_cell.angle_gamma   90.00
#
_symmetry.space_group_name_H-M   'P 1'
#
loop_
_entity.id
_entity.type
_entity.pdbx_description
1 polymer ?
#
loop_
_entity_poly.entity_id
_entity_poly.type
_entity_poly.pdbx_seq_one_letter_code
_entity_poly.pdbx_strand_id
1 'polypeptide(L)'
;MVSSMNRNNILAFIAVVVVMVYLASAAMSGGGLKVLGKTIGSAYAGRPEVRPPFPRESYSIEAVDGGVRVSLSEGIGSEYEGQYLSVYAYDDVGGHVVRFKRVVSGEMFISDGEDASFIVLFNGDKVSEIVKPDVGYRFNPVLLEAMDASRNFGLERCLLGKQGETICPVFALELVKDEGEYGRVKPVIDRNKCIEDGVCTVVCPTRLLYRED
;
A
#
# COMPACT_ATOMS: atom_id res chain seq x y z
N MET A 1 -5.01 -48.02 -19.65
CA MET A 1 -3.83 -48.88 -19.41
C MET A 1 -2.83 -48.08 -18.60
N VAL A 2 -2.78 -48.30 -17.29
CA VAL A 2 -1.74 -47.70 -16.44
C VAL A 2 -0.49 -48.53 -16.67
N SER A 3 0.50 -47.94 -17.35
CA SER A 3 1.81 -48.56 -17.57
C SER A 3 2.40 -48.92 -16.21
N SER A 4 2.66 -50.21 -15.96
CA SER A 4 3.32 -50.67 -14.74
C SER A 4 4.74 -50.09 -14.74
N MET A 5 4.92 -48.97 -14.04
CA MET A 5 6.23 -48.36 -13.89
C MET A 5 7.16 -49.38 -13.23
N ASN A 6 8.24 -49.74 -13.92
CA ASN A 6 9.25 -50.67 -13.42
C ASN A 6 9.75 -50.18 -12.04
N ARG A 7 9.92 -51.09 -11.08
CA ARG A 7 10.32 -50.79 -9.70
C ARG A 7 11.58 -49.92 -9.63
N ASN A 8 12.50 -50.07 -10.59
CA ASN A 8 13.70 -49.25 -10.71
C ASN A 8 13.39 -47.81 -11.15
N ASN A 9 12.38 -47.60 -11.99
CA ASN A 9 11.93 -46.27 -12.41
C ASN A 9 11.16 -45.56 -11.28
N ILE A 10 10.42 -46.30 -10.46
CA ILE A 10 9.77 -45.76 -9.25
C ILE A 10 10.83 -45.31 -8.24
N LEU A 11 11.85 -46.13 -7.99
CA LEU A 11 12.95 -45.78 -7.08
C LEU A 11 13.75 -44.57 -7.59
N ALA A 12 14.04 -44.50 -8.89
CA ALA A 12 14.69 -43.35 -9.50
C ALA A 12 13.84 -42.07 -9.37
N PHE A 13 12.52 -42.17 -9.61
CA PHE A 13 11.60 -41.05 -9.46
C PHE A 13 11.54 -40.57 -8.00
N ILE A 14 11.42 -41.48 -7.03
CA ILE A 14 11.44 -41.14 -5.61
C ILE A 14 12.78 -40.49 -5.23
N ALA A 15 13.91 -41.03 -5.69
CA ALA A 15 15.22 -40.44 -5.42
C ALA A 15 15.34 -39.02 -5.98
N VAL A 16 14.86 -38.78 -7.21
CA VAL A 16 14.83 -37.45 -7.81
C VAL A 16 13.94 -36.51 -7.00
N VAL A 17 12.74 -36.93 -6.59
CA VAL A 17 11.83 -36.11 -5.78
C VAL A 17 12.47 -35.80 -4.42
N VAL A 18 13.08 -36.77 -3.74
CA VAL A 18 13.77 -36.56 -2.46
C VAL A 18 14.93 -35.59 -2.62
N VAL A 19 15.73 -35.71 -3.68
CA VAL A 19 16.83 -34.78 -3.97
C VAL A 19 16.29 -33.39 -4.27
N MET A 20 15.20 -33.26 -5.04
CA MET A 20 14.58 -31.96 -5.33
C MET A 20 13.99 -31.31 -4.09
N VAL A 21 13.31 -32.08 -3.22
CA VAL A 21 12.79 -31.60 -1.94
C VAL A 21 13.95 -31.20 -1.02
N TYR A 22 15.01 -32.00 -0.94
CA TYR A 22 16.20 -31.68 -0.16
C TYR A 22 16.91 -30.41 -0.67
N LEU A 23 17.07 -30.24 -1.99
CA LEU A 23 17.66 -29.05 -2.59
C LEU A 23 16.77 -27.82 -2.40
N ALA A 24 15.44 -27.95 -2.51
CA ALA A 24 14.50 -26.87 -2.21
C ALA A 24 14.54 -26.48 -0.73
N SER A 25 14.53 -27.46 0.18
CA SER A 25 14.67 -27.22 1.63
C SER A 25 16.03 -26.62 1.99
N ALA A 26 17.12 -27.08 1.36
CA ALA A 26 18.46 -26.54 1.56
C ALA A 26 18.55 -25.08 1.07
N ALA A 27 17.97 -24.77 -0.10
CA ALA A 27 17.88 -23.41 -0.61
C ALA A 27 17.04 -22.50 0.31
N MET A 28 15.95 -23.02 0.88
CA MET A 28 15.12 -22.29 1.85
C MET A 28 15.78 -22.12 3.22
N SER A 29 16.64 -23.05 3.63
CA SER A 29 17.35 -23.02 4.92
C SER A 29 18.61 -22.15 4.92
N GLY A 30 19.22 -21.90 3.75
CA GLY A 30 20.52 -21.22 3.62
C GLY A 30 20.47 -19.79 3.09
N GLY A 31 19.36 -19.36 2.49
CA GLY A 31 19.23 -18.03 1.92
C GLY A 31 17.77 -17.62 1.84
N GLY A 32 17.40 -16.64 2.66
CA GLY A 32 16.08 -16.03 2.61
C GLY A 32 15.66 -15.60 1.20
N LEU A 33 14.35 -15.52 0.97
CA LEU A 33 13.76 -15.20 -0.32
C LEU A 33 14.34 -13.87 -0.84
N LYS A 34 15.09 -13.87 -1.94
CA LYS A 34 15.63 -12.61 -2.47
C LYS A 34 14.55 -11.86 -3.25
N VAL A 35 13.96 -10.83 -2.65
CA VAL A 35 13.04 -9.91 -3.34
C VAL A 35 13.76 -8.59 -3.55
N LEU A 36 13.86 -8.14 -4.81
CA LEU A 36 14.51 -6.87 -5.18
C LEU A 36 15.93 -6.71 -4.62
N GLY A 37 16.72 -7.80 -4.61
CA GLY A 37 18.11 -7.79 -4.12
C GLY A 37 18.27 -7.85 -2.60
N LYS A 38 17.18 -7.89 -1.81
CA LYS A 38 17.22 -8.09 -0.36
C LYS A 38 16.89 -9.53 -0.01
N THR A 39 17.74 -10.19 0.77
CA THR A 39 17.50 -11.53 1.32
C THR A 39 16.44 -11.45 2.41
N ILE A 40 15.21 -11.89 2.13
CA ILE A 40 14.11 -12.01 3.11
C ILE A 40 14.30 -13.31 3.89
N GLY A 41 15.18 -13.27 4.91
CA GLY A 41 15.33 -14.36 5.88
C GLY A 41 14.25 -14.31 6.98
N SER A 42 14.34 -15.24 7.94
CA SER A 42 13.49 -15.27 9.15
C SER A 42 13.47 -13.97 9.96
N ALA A 43 14.44 -13.07 9.74
CA ALA A 43 14.50 -11.73 10.33
C ALA A 43 13.37 -10.78 9.88
N TYR A 44 12.60 -11.15 8.84
CA TYR A 44 11.46 -10.37 8.33
C TYR A 44 10.11 -11.01 8.65
N ALA A 45 10.10 -12.22 9.22
CA ALA A 45 8.87 -12.82 9.72
C ALA A 45 8.29 -11.94 10.83
N GLY A 46 6.96 -11.87 10.88
CA GLY A 46 6.23 -11.12 11.88
C GLY A 46 4.91 -10.63 11.34
N ARG A 47 4.00 -10.32 12.25
CA ARG A 47 2.62 -10.01 11.92
C ARG A 47 2.54 -8.64 11.25
N PRO A 48 2.13 -8.56 9.96
CA PRO A 48 1.96 -7.28 9.31
C PRO A 48 0.75 -6.57 9.91
N GLU A 49 0.91 -5.29 10.21
CA GLU A 49 -0.13 -4.42 10.73
C GLU A 49 -0.26 -3.15 9.90
N VAL A 50 -1.45 -2.57 9.91
CA VAL A 50 -1.79 -1.37 9.13
C VAL A 50 -1.83 -0.19 10.07
N ARG A 51 -1.00 0.83 9.81
CA ARG A 51 -0.98 2.02 10.66
C ARG A 51 -2.36 2.70 10.71
N PRO A 52 -2.74 3.27 11.87
CA PRO A 52 -3.94 4.08 11.99
C PRO A 52 -3.88 5.31 11.08
N PRO A 53 -5.02 5.96 10.79
CA PRO A 53 -5.04 7.25 10.11
C PRO A 53 -4.17 8.28 10.85
N PHE A 54 -3.75 9.34 10.15
CA PHE A 54 -3.16 10.48 10.84
C PHE A 54 -4.22 11.14 11.74
N PRO A 55 -3.92 11.42 13.02
CA PRO A 55 -4.84 12.18 13.87
C PRO A 55 -5.14 13.55 13.24
N ARG A 56 -6.38 14.05 13.36
CA ARG A 56 -6.80 15.30 12.72
C ARG A 56 -6.02 16.52 13.22
N GLU A 57 -5.53 16.48 14.45
CA GLU A 57 -4.69 17.50 15.06
C GLU A 57 -3.21 17.43 14.60
N SER A 58 -2.83 16.35 13.91
CA SER A 58 -1.45 16.14 13.47
C SER A 58 -1.12 16.79 12.13
N TYR A 59 -2.11 17.38 11.46
CA TYR A 59 -1.92 18.15 10.24
C TYR A 59 -3.04 19.18 10.04
N SER A 60 -2.79 20.21 9.24
CA SER A 60 -3.82 21.12 8.72
C SER A 60 -3.79 21.15 7.20
N ILE A 61 -4.94 21.42 6.58
CA ILE A 61 -5.08 21.62 5.13
C ILE A 61 -5.78 22.95 4.94
N GLU A 62 -5.09 23.91 4.32
CA GLU A 62 -5.53 25.29 4.22
C GLU A 62 -5.40 25.81 2.79
N ALA A 63 -6.45 26.47 2.30
CA ALA A 63 -6.38 27.24 1.07
C ALA A 63 -5.49 28.47 1.28
N VAL A 64 -4.53 28.68 0.39
CA VAL A 64 -3.61 29.82 0.40
C VAL A 64 -3.54 30.43 -0.99
N ASP A 65 -2.87 31.57 -1.13
CA ASP A 65 -2.67 32.17 -2.46
C ASP A 65 -1.90 31.20 -3.38
N GLY A 66 -2.49 30.90 -4.54
CA GLY A 66 -1.95 30.01 -5.56
C GLY A 66 -2.08 28.50 -5.31
N GLY A 67 -2.78 28.06 -4.26
CA GLY A 67 -2.98 26.63 -4.03
C GLY A 67 -3.48 26.23 -2.64
N VAL A 68 -3.07 25.04 -2.21
CA VAL A 68 -3.34 24.49 -0.87
C VAL A 68 -2.03 24.14 -0.19
N ARG A 69 -1.92 24.55 1.07
CA ARG A 69 -0.84 24.15 1.97
C ARG A 69 -1.34 23.05 2.90
N VAL A 70 -0.53 22.02 3.06
CA VAL A 70 -0.70 20.99 4.08
C VAL A 70 0.48 21.10 5.04
N SER A 71 0.22 21.46 6.30
CA SER A 71 1.25 21.58 7.33
C SER A 71 1.12 20.41 8.30
N LEU A 72 2.25 19.76 8.62
CA LEU A 72 2.31 18.59 9.50
C LEU A 72 2.83 19.00 10.87
N SER A 73 2.40 18.31 11.92
CA SER A 73 3.01 18.45 13.25
C SER A 73 4.47 18.02 13.22
N GLU A 74 5.30 18.55 14.13
CA GLU A 74 6.75 18.30 14.16
C GLU A 74 7.12 16.81 14.11
N GLY A 75 6.38 15.96 14.86
CA GLY A 75 6.62 14.52 14.89
C GLY A 75 6.34 13.84 13.55
N ILE A 76 5.23 14.18 12.90
CA ILE A 76 4.87 13.61 11.59
C ILE A 76 5.75 14.19 10.48
N GLY A 77 5.99 15.50 10.50
CA GLY A 77 6.88 16.17 9.56
C GLY A 77 8.28 15.58 9.57
N SER A 78 8.86 15.37 10.75
CA SER A 78 10.18 14.74 10.90
C SER A 78 10.19 13.28 10.46
N GLU A 79 9.15 12.50 10.75
CA GLU A 79 9.06 11.10 10.33
C GLU A 79 9.01 10.97 8.80
N TYR A 80 8.30 11.88 8.13
CA TYR A 80 8.02 11.81 6.70
C TYR A 80 8.86 12.76 5.85
N GLU A 81 9.83 13.46 6.42
CA GLU A 81 10.68 14.40 5.70
C GLU A 81 11.32 13.75 4.47
N GLY A 82 11.15 14.40 3.31
CA GLY A 82 11.66 13.92 2.04
C GLY A 82 10.93 12.69 1.47
N GLN A 83 9.88 12.16 2.12
CA GLN A 83 9.04 11.07 1.64
C GLN A 83 7.77 11.62 0.95
N TYR A 84 7.10 10.77 0.18
CA TYR A 84 5.81 11.10 -0.42
C TYR A 84 4.66 10.69 0.50
N LEU A 85 3.68 11.57 0.62
CA LEU A 85 2.35 11.28 1.17
C LEU A 85 1.27 11.60 0.13
N SER A 86 0.07 11.11 0.40
CA SER A 86 -1.11 11.30 -0.44
C SER A 86 -2.07 12.27 0.25
N VAL A 87 -2.42 13.35 -0.44
CA VAL A 87 -3.56 14.20 -0.06
C VAL A 87 -4.74 13.74 -0.91
N TYR A 88 -5.87 13.48 -0.28
CA TYR A 88 -7.07 12.97 -0.95
C TYR A 88 -8.30 13.83 -0.69
N ALA A 89 -9.24 13.73 -1.62
CA ALA A 89 -10.57 14.33 -1.53
C ALA A 89 -11.57 13.46 -2.30
N TYR A 90 -12.81 13.43 -1.84
CA TYR A 90 -13.91 12.80 -2.58
C TYR A 90 -14.57 13.80 -3.52
N ASP A 91 -14.72 13.42 -4.79
CA ASP A 91 -15.52 14.18 -5.76
C ASP A 91 -17.03 13.99 -5.54
N ASP A 92 -17.86 14.56 -6.41
CA ASP A 92 -19.32 14.63 -6.27
C ASP A 92 -20.02 13.32 -6.62
N VAL A 93 -19.32 12.45 -7.37
CA VAL A 93 -19.79 11.12 -7.74
C VAL A 93 -19.22 10.01 -6.83
N GLY A 94 -18.40 10.39 -5.84
CA GLY A 94 -17.86 9.48 -4.82
C GLY A 94 -16.50 8.86 -5.17
N GLY A 95 -15.83 9.34 -6.22
CA GLY A 95 -14.46 9.00 -6.56
C GLY A 95 -13.47 9.57 -5.54
N HIS A 96 -12.53 8.74 -5.10
CA HIS A 96 -11.47 9.16 -4.18
C HIS A 96 -10.26 9.65 -5.00
N VAL A 97 -10.19 10.96 -5.17
CA VAL A 97 -9.18 11.66 -5.96
C VAL A 97 -7.96 11.93 -5.09
N VAL A 98 -6.77 11.73 -5.64
CA VAL A 98 -5.51 11.76 -4.89
C VAL A 98 -4.46 12.62 -5.59
N ARG A 99 -3.68 13.38 -4.80
CA ARG A 99 -2.43 14.01 -5.21
C ARG A 99 -1.29 13.58 -4.32
N PHE A 100 -0.21 13.06 -4.92
CA PHE A 100 1.01 12.77 -4.20
C PHE A 100 1.91 14.00 -4.08
N LYS A 101 2.42 14.21 -2.88
CA LYS A 101 3.37 15.28 -2.59
C LYS A 101 4.49 14.81 -1.71
N ARG A 102 5.68 15.33 -1.99
CA ARG A 102 6.85 15.15 -1.15
C ARG A 102 6.76 16.10 0.04
N VAL A 103 6.97 15.60 1.25
CA VAL A 103 7.08 16.41 2.45
C VAL A 103 8.43 17.12 2.44
N VAL A 104 8.42 18.44 2.63
CA VAL A 104 9.61 19.29 2.69
C VAL A 104 9.44 20.23 3.88
N SER A 105 10.36 20.15 4.84
CA SER A 105 10.30 20.93 6.09
C SER A 105 8.96 20.79 6.82
N GLY A 106 8.42 19.56 6.86
CA GLY A 106 7.12 19.28 7.49
C GLY A 106 5.91 19.83 6.74
N GLU A 107 6.06 20.27 5.49
CA GLU A 107 4.96 20.82 4.69
C GLU A 107 4.85 20.16 3.32
N MET A 108 3.66 20.28 2.72
CA MET A 108 3.39 19.99 1.32
C MET A 108 2.58 21.13 0.72
N PHE A 109 2.93 21.55 -0.50
CA PHE A 109 2.19 22.58 -1.22
C PHE A 109 1.67 22.02 -2.53
N ILE A 110 0.37 22.14 -2.79
CA ILE A 110 -0.31 21.74 -4.03
C ILE A 110 -0.78 23.00 -4.74
N SER A 111 -0.20 23.29 -5.91
CA SER A 111 -0.59 24.48 -6.68
C SER A 111 -1.93 24.29 -7.41
N ASP A 112 -2.59 25.39 -7.76
CA ASP A 112 -3.88 25.41 -8.48
C ASP A 112 -3.86 24.67 -9.83
N GLY A 113 -2.69 24.62 -10.47
CA GLY A 113 -2.51 24.00 -11.77
C GLY A 113 -2.21 22.51 -11.74
N GLU A 114 -2.15 21.89 -10.55
CA GLU A 114 -1.75 20.49 -10.45
C GLU A 114 -2.90 19.50 -10.71
N ASP A 115 -2.66 18.62 -11.68
CA ASP A 115 -3.53 17.49 -11.97
C ASP A 115 -3.53 16.47 -10.82
N ALA A 116 -4.65 15.79 -10.62
CA ALA A 116 -4.70 14.63 -9.73
C ALA A 116 -3.72 13.54 -10.21
N SER A 117 -3.13 12.84 -9.25
CA SER A 117 -2.26 11.68 -9.51
C SER A 117 -3.10 10.47 -9.93
N PHE A 118 -4.18 10.19 -9.20
CA PHE A 118 -5.07 9.06 -9.41
C PHE A 118 -6.50 9.36 -8.98
N ILE A 119 -7.45 8.62 -9.53
CA ILE A 119 -8.82 8.49 -9.02
C ILE A 119 -9.02 7.03 -8.63
N VAL A 120 -9.54 6.79 -7.43
CA VAL A 120 -9.88 5.46 -6.95
C VAL A 120 -11.39 5.28 -7.01
N LEU A 121 -11.80 4.21 -7.67
CA LEU A 121 -13.19 3.79 -7.78
C LEU A 121 -13.42 2.59 -6.85
N PHE A 122 -14.63 2.54 -6.28
CA PHE A 122 -15.01 1.50 -5.33
C PHE A 122 -16.18 0.67 -5.84
N ASN A 123 -16.20 -0.60 -5.46
CA ASN A 123 -17.38 -1.45 -5.51
C ASN A 123 -17.75 -1.82 -4.07
N GLY A 124 -18.71 -1.11 -3.50
CA GLY A 124 -18.95 -1.12 -2.05
C GLY A 124 -17.79 -0.43 -1.32
N ASP A 125 -17.15 -1.14 -0.41
CA ASP A 125 -15.97 -0.72 0.36
C ASP A 125 -14.65 -1.06 -0.35
N LYS A 126 -14.66 -2.00 -1.30
CA LYS A 126 -13.44 -2.50 -1.96
C LYS A 126 -12.99 -1.57 -3.09
N VAL A 127 -11.69 -1.37 -3.20
CA VAL A 127 -11.09 -0.69 -4.35
C VAL A 127 -11.27 -1.56 -5.60
N SER A 128 -12.12 -1.12 -6.52
CA SER A 128 -12.34 -1.82 -7.79
C SER A 128 -11.28 -1.41 -8.82
N GLU A 129 -10.98 -0.11 -8.92
CA GLU A 129 -10.09 0.42 -9.94
C GLU A 129 -9.29 1.62 -9.42
N ILE A 130 -8.07 1.77 -9.94
CA ILE A 130 -7.22 2.94 -9.70
C ILE A 130 -6.86 3.45 -11.09
N VAL A 131 -7.48 4.56 -11.48
CA VAL A 131 -7.32 5.13 -12.82
C VAL A 131 -6.44 6.36 -12.78
N LYS A 132 -5.68 6.56 -13.85
CA LYS A 132 -5.04 7.84 -14.11
C LYS A 132 -6.11 8.77 -14.68
N PRO A 133 -6.32 9.96 -14.10
CA PRO A 133 -7.32 10.88 -14.61
C PRO A 133 -6.91 11.44 -15.98
N ASP A 134 -7.90 11.97 -16.70
CA ASP A 134 -7.67 12.70 -17.94
C ASP A 134 -6.77 13.91 -17.70
N VAL A 135 -6.02 14.30 -18.74
CA VAL A 135 -5.15 15.48 -18.67
C VAL A 135 -5.98 16.72 -18.36
N GLY A 136 -5.55 17.50 -17.37
CA GLY A 136 -6.25 18.70 -16.92
C GLY A 136 -7.32 18.46 -15.85
N TYR A 137 -7.50 17.23 -15.37
CA TYR A 137 -8.30 16.96 -14.17
C TYR A 137 -7.56 17.43 -12.92
N ARG A 138 -7.79 18.69 -12.54
CA ARG A 138 -7.09 19.36 -11.46
C ARG A 138 -7.54 18.86 -10.10
N PHE A 139 -6.58 18.63 -9.21
CA PHE A 139 -6.87 18.18 -7.85
C PHE A 139 -7.44 19.30 -6.96
N ASN A 140 -6.90 20.53 -7.07
CA ASN A 140 -7.23 21.59 -6.13
C ASN A 140 -8.74 21.92 -6.10
N PRO A 141 -9.44 22.09 -7.25
CA PRO A 141 -10.89 22.33 -7.24
C PRO A 141 -11.67 21.24 -6.50
N VAL A 142 -11.32 19.97 -6.71
CA VAL A 142 -11.98 18.83 -6.03
C VAL A 142 -11.77 18.91 -4.52
N LEU A 143 -10.56 19.22 -4.06
CA LEU A 143 -10.27 19.35 -2.63
C LEU A 143 -11.06 20.50 -1.99
N LEU A 144 -11.04 21.69 -2.60
CA LEU A 144 -11.77 22.85 -2.07
C LEU A 144 -13.28 22.62 -2.04
N GLU A 145 -13.83 22.01 -3.09
CA GLU A 145 -15.24 21.66 -3.14
C GLU A 145 -15.58 20.56 -2.11
N ALA A 146 -14.69 19.61 -1.85
CA ALA A 146 -14.89 18.60 -0.81
C ALA A 146 -14.91 19.22 0.58
N MET A 147 -14.03 20.21 0.83
CA MET A 147 -14.01 20.99 2.07
C MET A 147 -15.31 21.77 2.29
N ASP A 148 -15.79 22.47 1.27
CA ASP A 148 -17.03 23.26 1.33
C ASP A 148 -18.28 22.37 1.50
N ALA A 149 -18.36 21.29 0.74
CA ALA A 149 -19.47 20.34 0.78
C ALA A 149 -19.40 19.35 1.96
N SER A 150 -18.41 19.49 2.87
CA SER A 150 -18.20 18.57 4.00
C SER A 150 -18.09 17.09 3.59
N ARG A 151 -17.50 16.82 2.42
CA ARG A 151 -17.11 15.46 1.99
C ARG A 151 -15.81 15.05 2.66
N ASN A 152 -15.47 13.77 2.58
CA ASN A 152 -14.21 13.28 3.11
C ASN A 152 -13.02 13.83 2.31
N PHE A 153 -12.04 14.36 3.02
CA PHE A 153 -10.74 14.76 2.49
C PHE A 153 -9.70 14.62 3.60
N GLY A 154 -8.43 14.55 3.25
CA GLY A 154 -7.39 14.46 4.26
C GLY A 154 -6.05 14.00 3.74
N LEU A 155 -5.26 13.44 4.66
CA LEU A 155 -3.93 12.93 4.43
C LEU A 155 -3.89 11.42 4.65
N GLU A 156 -3.23 10.69 3.76
CA GLU A 156 -3.04 9.25 3.89
C GLU A 156 -1.63 8.81 3.48
N ARG A 157 -1.24 7.63 3.97
CA ARG A 157 0.07 7.02 3.67
C ARG A 157 0.05 6.13 2.43
N CYS A 158 -1.13 5.68 1.97
CA CYS A 158 -1.19 4.78 0.83
C CYS A 158 -0.84 5.55 -0.45
N LEU A 159 0.12 5.06 -1.22
CA LEU A 159 0.48 5.62 -2.53
C LEU A 159 -0.17 4.84 -3.68
N LEU A 160 -1.19 4.01 -3.39
CA LEU A 160 -2.05 3.35 -4.38
C LEU A 160 -1.32 2.47 -5.41
N GLY A 161 -0.05 2.14 -5.21
CA GLY A 161 0.73 1.35 -6.16
C GLY A 161 0.46 -0.15 -6.15
N LYS A 162 -0.50 -0.63 -5.34
CA LYS A 162 -0.87 -2.06 -5.13
C LYS A 162 0.30 -3.02 -4.84
N GLN A 163 1.47 -2.50 -4.47
CA GLN A 163 2.68 -3.31 -4.25
C GLN A 163 2.48 -4.39 -3.18
N GLY A 164 1.76 -4.07 -2.10
CA GLY A 164 1.44 -5.02 -1.03
C GLY A 164 0.57 -6.19 -1.50
N GLU A 165 -0.46 -5.92 -2.32
CA GLU A 165 -1.31 -6.96 -2.93
C GLU A 165 -0.49 -7.83 -3.87
N THR A 166 0.29 -7.20 -4.75
CA THR A 166 1.07 -7.88 -5.80
C THR A 166 2.18 -8.77 -5.25
N ILE A 167 2.86 -8.34 -4.17
CA ILE A 167 3.98 -9.10 -3.61
C ILE A 167 3.54 -10.20 -2.64
N CYS A 168 2.29 -10.16 -2.16
CA CYS A 168 1.79 -11.13 -1.19
C CYS A 168 1.63 -12.51 -1.86
N PRO A 169 2.41 -13.54 -1.47
CA PRO A 169 2.40 -14.84 -2.15
C PRO A 169 1.08 -15.61 -1.98
N VAL A 170 0.27 -15.22 -0.99
CA VAL A 170 -0.99 -15.88 -0.60
C VAL A 170 -2.22 -14.98 -0.80
N PHE A 171 -2.04 -13.81 -1.43
CA PHE A 171 -3.13 -12.87 -1.74
C PHE A 171 -4.00 -12.53 -0.51
N ALA A 172 -3.35 -12.30 0.64
CA ALA A 172 -4.02 -11.97 1.90
C ALA A 172 -4.29 -10.46 2.06
N LEU A 173 -3.89 -9.62 1.10
CA LEU A 173 -4.01 -8.17 1.14
C LEU A 173 -4.99 -7.68 0.09
N GLU A 174 -5.87 -6.75 0.47
CA GLU A 174 -6.79 -6.04 -0.41
C GLU A 174 -6.92 -4.59 0.03
N LEU A 175 -6.98 -3.65 -0.91
CA LEU A 175 -7.24 -2.23 -0.65
C LEU A 175 -8.75 -1.99 -0.52
N VAL A 176 -9.12 -1.29 0.54
CA VAL A 176 -10.50 -0.89 0.83
C VAL A 176 -10.56 0.57 1.23
N LYS A 177 -11.75 1.14 1.15
CA LYS A 177 -12.14 2.38 1.82
C LYS A 177 -12.23 2.14 3.33
N ASP A 178 -11.58 2.98 4.11
CA ASP A 178 -11.71 2.99 5.55
C ASP A 178 -13.13 3.42 5.92
N GLU A 179 -13.91 2.54 6.57
CA GLU A 179 -15.30 2.80 6.97
C GLU A 179 -15.44 3.86 8.08
N GLY A 180 -14.31 4.28 8.68
CA GLY A 180 -14.27 5.31 9.71
C GLY A 180 -14.40 6.73 9.17
N GLU A 181 -14.26 7.69 10.08
CA GLU A 181 -14.41 9.15 9.86
C GLU A 181 -13.51 9.72 8.74
N TYR A 182 -12.44 9.01 8.37
CA TYR A 182 -11.46 9.50 7.42
C TYR A 182 -11.82 9.12 5.97
N GLY A 183 -12.41 7.96 5.71
CA GLY A 183 -12.70 7.51 4.34
C GLY A 183 -11.48 7.30 3.44
N ARG A 184 -10.27 7.23 4.01
CA ARG A 184 -9.01 7.00 3.28
C ARG A 184 -8.96 5.62 2.63
N VAL A 185 -8.02 5.39 1.71
CA VAL A 185 -7.72 4.05 1.23
C VAL A 185 -6.68 3.37 2.12
N LYS A 186 -6.95 2.13 2.53
CA LYS A 186 -6.02 1.32 3.34
C LYS A 186 -6.03 -0.15 2.89
N PRO A 187 -4.93 -0.88 3.09
CA PRO A 187 -4.95 -2.33 3.01
C PRO A 187 -5.75 -2.93 4.17
N VAL A 188 -6.43 -4.04 3.91
CA VAL A 188 -6.96 -5.00 4.89
C VAL A 188 -6.24 -6.32 4.70
N ILE A 189 -5.93 -6.98 5.81
CA ILE A 189 -5.18 -8.24 5.84
C ILE A 189 -6.12 -9.36 6.28
N ASP A 190 -6.38 -10.33 5.40
CA ASP A 190 -7.09 -11.56 5.71
C ASP A 190 -6.20 -12.46 6.59
N ARG A 191 -6.50 -12.47 7.88
CA ARG A 191 -5.72 -13.21 8.89
C ARG A 191 -5.79 -14.72 8.72
N ASN A 192 -6.79 -15.25 8.02
CA ASN A 192 -6.87 -16.68 7.75
C ASN A 192 -5.94 -17.13 6.62
N LYS A 193 -5.50 -16.18 5.78
CA LYS A 193 -4.58 -16.44 4.66
C LYS A 193 -3.16 -16.00 4.93
N CYS A 194 -2.98 -14.95 5.74
CA CYS A 194 -1.68 -14.36 6.02
C CYS A 194 -0.73 -15.38 6.67
N ILE A 195 0.43 -15.60 6.05
CA ILE A 195 1.49 -16.48 6.56
C ILE A 195 2.57 -15.72 7.34
N GLU A 196 2.33 -14.43 7.64
CA GLU A 196 3.21 -13.58 8.45
C GLU A 196 4.66 -13.51 7.96
N ASP A 197 4.86 -13.54 6.64
CA ASP A 197 6.17 -13.46 5.99
C ASP A 197 6.81 -12.05 6.03
N GLY A 198 6.01 -11.03 6.36
CA GLY A 198 6.39 -9.63 6.47
C GLY A 198 6.81 -8.95 5.16
N VAL A 199 6.75 -9.61 3.99
CA VAL A 199 7.28 -9.08 2.72
C VAL A 199 6.64 -7.74 2.35
N CYS A 200 5.32 -7.64 2.56
CA CYS A 200 4.55 -6.42 2.30
C CYS A 200 5.00 -5.21 3.14
N THR A 201 5.52 -5.44 4.35
CA THR A 201 6.02 -4.37 5.23
C THR A 201 7.37 -3.82 4.75
N VAL A 202 8.22 -4.71 4.21
CA VAL A 202 9.56 -4.36 3.70
C VAL A 202 9.49 -3.52 2.44
N VAL A 203 8.50 -3.78 1.57
CA VAL A 203 8.35 -3.07 0.31
C VAL A 203 7.49 -1.81 0.42
N CYS A 204 6.78 -1.60 1.54
CA CYS A 204 5.89 -0.44 1.70
C CYS A 204 6.70 0.85 1.86
N PRO A 205 6.66 1.78 0.88
CA PRO A 205 7.54 2.94 0.87
C PRO A 205 7.23 3.96 1.97
N THR A 206 5.99 3.99 2.47
CA THR A 206 5.49 4.98 3.43
C THR A 206 5.29 4.43 4.84
N ARG A 207 5.73 3.17 5.08
CA ARG A 207 5.54 2.45 6.34
C ARG A 207 4.08 2.39 6.80
N LEU A 208 3.12 2.46 5.85
CA LEU A 208 1.70 2.21 6.14
C LEU A 208 1.52 0.80 6.67
N LEU A 209 2.16 -0.16 6.01
CA LEU A 209 2.33 -1.51 6.52
C LEU A 209 3.61 -1.55 7.34
N TYR A 210 3.51 -2.02 8.58
CA TYR A 210 4.62 -2.18 9.49
C TYR A 210 4.52 -3.55 10.16
N ARG A 211 5.60 -3.97 10.82
CA ARG A 211 5.62 -5.20 11.59
C ARG A 211 5.35 -4.87 13.05
N GLU A 212 4.42 -5.60 13.66
CA GLU A 212 4.33 -5.68 15.12
C GLU A 212 5.32 -6.75 15.60
N ASP A 213 6.24 -6.35 16.49
CA ASP A 213 7.28 -7.24 17.04
C ASP A 213 6.70 -8.26 18.03
#